data_AF-A0A7G8Q315-F1
#
_entry.id   AF-A0A7G8Q315-F1
#
_cell.length_a   1.000
_cell.length_b   1.000
_cell.length_c   1.000
_cell.angle_alpha   90.00
_cell.angle_beta   90.00
_cell.angle_gamma   90.00
#
_symmetry.space_group_name_H-M   'P 1'
#
loop_
_entity.id
_entity.type
_entity.pdbx_description
1 polymer ?
#
loop_
_entity_poly.entity_id
_entity_poly.type
_entity_poly.pdbx_seq_one_letter_code
_entity_poly.pdbx_strand_id
1 'polypeptide(L)'
;MYELLSTNDASAQLRQWDMPGHRLADGSEVRPSLGVDARTIGFMAGASAPESSVGEMSRALRQPVLVDLATMEGRRERGAYPLPVVAETVR
;
A
#
# COMPACT_ATOMS: atom_id res chain seq x y z
N MET A 1 13.21 -14.93 0.48
CA MET A 1 12.61 -14.24 1.64
C MET A 1 11.52 -13.29 1.11
N TYR A 2 10.39 -13.17 1.82
CA TYR A 2 9.27 -12.29 1.46
C TYR A 2 9.18 -11.16 2.49
N GLU A 3 8.88 -9.94 2.04
CA GLU A 3 8.67 -8.78 2.91
C GLU A 3 7.35 -8.11 2.54
N LEU A 4 6.62 -7.59 3.54
CA LEU A 4 5.36 -6.90 3.32
C LEU A 4 5.45 -5.41 3.71
N LEU A 5 5.07 -4.53 2.79
CA LEU A 5 4.97 -3.09 3.04
C LEU A 5 3.49 -2.67 3.11
N SER A 6 3.16 -1.79 4.03
CA SER A 6 1.80 -1.33 4.22
C SER A 6 1.77 0.18 4.36
N THR A 7 0.84 0.86 3.69
CA THR A 7 0.50 2.24 4.03
C THR A 7 -0.70 2.31 4.98
N ASN A 8 -0.63 3.20 5.97
CA ASN A 8 -1.68 3.40 6.98
C ASN A 8 -2.20 2.10 7.63
N ASP A 9 -3.49 2.01 7.94
CA ASP A 9 -4.13 1.10 8.92
C ASP A 9 -3.99 -0.42 8.72
N ALA A 10 -3.20 -0.88 7.74
CA ALA A 10 -3.02 -2.30 7.43
C ALA A 10 -1.96 -3.03 8.29
N SER A 11 -1.35 -2.38 9.31
CA SER A 11 -0.39 -3.06 10.19
C SER A 11 -0.99 -4.15 11.09
N ALA A 12 -2.31 -4.21 11.23
CA ALA A 12 -2.97 -5.31 11.94
C ALA A 12 -2.78 -6.63 11.17
N GLN A 13 -2.80 -6.59 9.83
CA GLN A 13 -2.59 -7.76 8.99
C GLN A 13 -1.14 -8.25 9.00
N LEU A 14 -0.17 -7.34 9.08
CA LEU A 14 1.25 -7.69 9.24
C LEU A 14 1.49 -8.59 10.46
N ARG A 15 0.88 -8.24 11.60
CA ARG A 15 0.98 -9.02 12.84
C ARG A 15 0.25 -10.35 12.74
N GLN A 16 -0.87 -10.40 12.01
CA GLN A 16 -1.68 -11.61 11.86
C GLN A 16 -0.98 -12.69 11.04
N TRP A 17 -0.17 -12.30 10.05
CA TRP A 17 0.53 -13.25 9.17
C TRP A 17 1.93 -13.63 9.66
N ASP A 18 2.37 -13.12 10.81
CA ASP A 18 3.72 -13.32 11.35
C ASP A 18 4.81 -13.06 10.31
N MET A 19 4.57 -12.05 9.45
CA MET A 19 5.47 -11.69 8.37
C MET A 19 6.28 -10.45 8.74
N PRO A 20 7.59 -10.43 8.45
CA PRO A 20 8.38 -9.21 8.55
C PRO A 20 7.82 -8.16 7.60
N GLY A 21 7.62 -6.95 8.12
CA GLY A 21 7.07 -5.88 7.31
C GLY A 21 7.08 -4.53 7.98
N HIS A 22 6.85 -3.50 7.17
CA HIS A 22 6.98 -2.10 7.55
C HIS A 22 5.67 -1.36 7.28
N ARG A 23 5.33 -0.46 8.20
CA ARG A 23 4.28 0.56 7.98
C ARG A 23 4.97 1.83 7.50
N LEU A 24 4.56 2.31 6.34
CA LEU A 24 5.05 3.54 5.72
C LEU A 24 3.89 4.54 5.57
N ALA A 25 4.17 5.83 5.67
CA ALA A 25 3.16 6.86 5.41
C ALA A 25 2.87 6.99 3.91
N ASP A 26 3.93 7.03 3.09
CA ASP A 26 3.88 7.22 1.64
C ASP A 26 5.19 6.74 0.98
N GLY A 27 5.32 6.97 -0.34
CA GLY A 27 6.49 6.53 -1.11
C GLY A 27 7.80 7.23 -0.73
N SER A 28 7.76 8.37 -0.03
CA SER A 28 8.96 9.09 0.42
C SER A 28 9.68 8.38 1.57
N GLU A 29 8.99 7.47 2.27
CA GLU A 29 9.56 6.67 3.35
C GLU A 29 10.24 5.38 2.84
N VAL A 30 10.08 5.05 1.56
CA VAL A 30 10.79 3.93 0.95
C VAL A 30 12.29 4.23 0.93
N ARG A 31 13.06 3.42 1.66
CA ARG A 31 14.53 3.47 1.69
C ARG A 31 15.09 2.38 0.77
N PRO A 32 16.22 2.61 0.09
CA PRO A 32 16.87 1.58 -0.74
C PRO A 32 17.23 0.29 0.01
N SER A 33 17.34 0.34 1.35
CA SER A 33 17.61 -0.81 2.20
C SER A 33 16.40 -1.70 2.46
N LEU A 34 15.17 -1.23 2.21
CA LEU A 34 13.96 -2.04 2.38
C LEU A 34 13.92 -3.13 1.32
N GLY A 35 13.66 -4.37 1.72
CA GLY A 35 13.58 -5.49 0.80
C GLY A 35 14.88 -5.84 0.07
N VAL A 36 16.05 -5.39 0.55
CA VAL A 36 17.34 -5.65 -0.13
C VAL A 36 17.63 -7.14 -0.31
N ASP A 37 17.21 -7.97 0.65
CA ASP A 37 17.33 -9.43 0.61
C ASP A 37 16.00 -10.14 0.23
N ALA A 38 14.95 -9.35 -0.03
CA ALA A 38 13.65 -9.87 -0.40
C ALA A 38 13.60 -10.15 -1.91
N ARG A 39 13.23 -11.39 -2.26
CA ARG A 39 13.01 -11.77 -3.66
C ARG A 39 11.67 -11.24 -4.17
N THR A 40 10.75 -10.99 -3.26
CA THR A 40 9.39 -10.55 -3.56
C THR A 40 8.92 -9.67 -2.41
N ILE A 41 8.42 -8.50 -2.76
CA ILE A 41 7.84 -7.54 -1.83
C ILE A 41 6.35 -7.47 -2.15
N GLY A 42 5.52 -7.84 -1.19
CA GLY A 42 4.10 -7.53 -1.26
C GLY A 42 3.88 -6.13 -0.69
N PHE A 43 2.98 -5.35 -1.28
CA PHE A 43 2.57 -4.11 -0.63
C PHE A 43 1.06 -3.90 -0.74
N MET A 44 0.52 -3.21 0.26
CA MET A 44 -0.89 -2.90 0.35
C MET A 44 -1.10 -1.51 0.93
N ALA A 45 -2.28 -0.95 0.70
CA ALA A 45 -2.67 0.33 1.26
C ALA A 45 -3.93 0.18 2.12
N GLY A 46 -3.92 0.84 3.28
CA GLY A 46 -5.09 0.92 4.15
C GLY A 46 -6.20 1.75 3.51
N ALA A 47 -7.45 1.54 3.95
CA ALA A 47 -8.64 2.17 3.35
C ALA A 47 -8.64 3.72 3.33
N SER A 48 -7.84 4.35 4.20
CA SER A 48 -7.70 5.80 4.27
C SER A 48 -6.55 6.37 3.43
N ALA A 49 -5.72 5.52 2.81
CA ALA A 49 -4.62 5.98 1.98
C ALA A 49 -5.13 6.41 0.60
N PRO A 50 -4.71 7.58 0.09
CA PRO A 50 -5.07 7.98 -1.27
C PRO A 50 -4.35 7.12 -2.31
N GLU A 51 -4.96 6.94 -3.48
CA GLU A 51 -4.40 6.15 -4.58
C GLU A 51 -3.03 6.66 -5.04
N SER A 52 -2.76 7.96 -4.91
CA SER A 52 -1.45 8.54 -5.23
C SER A 52 -0.32 7.94 -4.39
N SER A 53 -0.57 7.60 -3.13
CA SER A 53 0.44 6.98 -2.26
C SER A 53 0.84 5.59 -2.75
N VAL A 54 -0.10 4.83 -3.33
CA VAL A 54 0.17 3.53 -3.97
C VAL A 54 1.10 3.72 -5.18
N GLY A 55 0.82 4.73 -6.00
CA GLY A 55 1.64 5.09 -7.17
C GLY A 55 3.06 5.51 -6.79
N GLU A 56 3.20 6.34 -5.76
CA GLU A 56 4.49 6.80 -5.24
C GLU A 56 5.33 5.63 -4.69
N MET A 57 4.70 4.74 -3.92
CA MET A 57 5.31 3.50 -3.42
C MET A 57 5.81 2.62 -4.57
N SER A 58 4.96 2.36 -5.57
CA SER A 58 5.35 1.57 -6.74
C SER A 58 6.52 2.21 -7.50
N ARG A 59 6.55 3.54 -7.59
CA ARG A 59 7.65 4.26 -8.24
C ARG A 59 8.95 4.13 -7.45
N ALA A 60 8.90 4.31 -6.14
CA ALA A 60 10.07 4.24 -5.28
C ALA A 60 10.71 2.84 -5.28
N LEU A 61 9.89 1.78 -5.22
CA LEU A 61 10.36 0.39 -5.26
C LEU A 61 10.99 0.00 -6.61
N ARG A 62 10.66 0.70 -7.70
CA ARG A 62 11.23 0.47 -9.04
C ARG A 62 12.53 1.23 -9.32
N GLN A 63 12.91 2.19 -8.49
CA GLN A 63 14.14 2.97 -8.69
C GLN A 63 15.44 2.19 -8.48
N PRO A 64 15.57 1.33 -7.45
CA PRO A 64 16.86 0.70 -7.16
C PRO A 64 17.17 -0.50 -8.07
N VAL A 65 16.16 -1.17 -8.65
CA VAL A 65 16.35 -2.40 -9.44
C VAL A 65 15.22 -2.57 -10.46
N LEU A 66 15.47 -3.34 -11.54
CA LEU A 66 14.43 -3.81 -12.44
C LEU A 66 13.51 -4.78 -11.67
N VAL A 67 12.27 -4.36 -11.42
CA VAL A 67 11.25 -5.18 -10.73
C VAL A 67 10.02 -5.33 -11.60
N ASP A 68 9.51 -6.55 -11.68
CA ASP A 68 8.22 -6.83 -12.29
C ASP A 68 7.10 -6.51 -11.29
N LEU A 69 6.10 -5.76 -11.74
CA LEU A 69 4.91 -5.48 -10.94
C LEU A 69 3.77 -6.40 -11.38
N ALA A 70 3.18 -7.10 -10.41
CA ALA A 70 1.95 -7.86 -10.59
C ALA A 70 0.92 -7.43 -9.55
N THR A 71 -0.34 -7.35 -9.97
CA THR A 71 -1.48 -7.17 -9.05
C THR A 71 -2.05 -8.55 -8.73
N MET A 72 -2.26 -8.82 -7.44
CA MET A 72 -2.90 -10.06 -7.01
C MET A 72 -4.42 -10.00 -7.26
N GLU A 73 -4.99 -11.09 -7.72
CA GLU A 73 -6.44 -11.27 -7.81
C GLU A 73 -7.08 -11.04 -6.43
N GLY A 74 -8.07 -10.15 -6.38
CA GLY A 74 -8.77 -9.78 -5.16
C GLY A 74 -10.29 -9.84 -5.33
N ARG A 75 -11.01 -9.73 -4.21
CA ARG A 75 -12.47 -9.61 -4.25
C ARG A 75 -12.86 -8.29 -4.91
N ARG A 76 -13.76 -8.32 -5.89
CA ARG A 76 -14.32 -7.10 -6.48
C ARG A 76 -15.27 -6.40 -5.51
N GLU A 77 -14.96 -5.16 -5.17
CA GLU A 77 -15.80 -4.29 -4.35
C GLU A 77 -16.56 -3.28 -5.22
N ARG A 78 -17.80 -2.96 -4.82
CA ARG A 78 -18.68 -2.00 -5.53
C ARG A 78 -19.34 -1.00 -4.56
N GLY A 79 -18.82 -0.92 -3.33
CA GLY A 79 -19.38 -0.03 -2.31
C GLY A 79 -19.20 1.42 -2.71
N ALA A 80 -20.30 2.18 -2.68
CA ALA A 80 -20.28 3.63 -2.81
C ALA A 80 -21.30 4.18 -1.81
N TYR A 81 -20.88 5.17 -1.02
CA TYR A 81 -21.71 5.82 -0.03
C TYR A 81 -21.87 7.28 -0.45
N PRO A 82 -23.00 7.66 -1.06
CA PRO A 82 -23.22 9.04 -1.47
C PRO A 82 -23.28 9.95 -0.24
N LEU A 83 -22.88 11.21 -0.41
CA LEU A 83 -23.04 12.20 0.63
C LEU A 83 -24.54 12.41 0.93
N PRO A 84 -24.93 12.61 2.19
CA PRO A 84 -26.27 13.06 2.52
C PRO A 84 -26.56 14.40 1.81
N VAL A 85 -27.80 14.61 1.36
CA VAL A 85 -28.23 15.84 0.64
C VAL A 85 -27.88 17.13 1.41
N VAL A 86 -27.85 17.09 2.75
CA VAL A 86 -27.46 18.22 3.61
C VAL A 86 -25.97 18.57 3.56
N ALA A 87 -25.10 17.66 3.11
CA ALA A 87 -23.66 17.83 3.04
C ALA A 87 -23.16 18.24 1.64
N GLU A 88 -24.01 18.26 0.61
CA GLU A 88 -23.63 18.65 -0.75
C GLU A 88 -23.36 20.16 -0.90
N THR A 89 -23.61 20.95 0.14
CA THR A 89 -23.49 22.41 0.12
C THR A 89 -22.44 22.91 1.11
N VAL A 90 -21.19 22.52 0.91
CA VAL A 90 -20.03 23.28 1.41
C VAL A 90 -19.04 23.36 0.25
N ARG A 91 -19.08 24.48 -0.47
CA ARG A 91 -18.07 24.86 -1.47
C ARG A 91 -17.11 25.85 -0.84
#